data_AF-A0A6G4AQD9-F1
#
_entry.id   AF-A0A6G4AQD9-F1
#
_cell.length_a   1.000
_cell.length_b   1.000
_cell.length_c   1.000
_cell.angle_alpha   90.00
_cell.angle_beta   90.00
_cell.angle_gamma   90.00
#
_symmetry.space_group_name_H-M   'P 1'
#
loop_
_entity.id
_entity.type
_entity.pdbx_description
1 polymer ?
#
loop_
_entity_poly.entity_id
_entity_poly.type
_entity_poly.pdbx_seq_one_letter_code
_entity_poly.pdbx_strand_id
1 'polypeptide(L)'
;MAGFRALAREVRNPRRHITARRTSLRKCLERFAPYGHRATWHHLCTRSGMTPEDRRPDPLRLLTALEELEEARTLWLAYEADFAARRRQEKLLGIRQPSAVDDWHLRTWGGCDIIPCESPSTHPDGRLADVLRRLIAAMESGPGAACPVCTRPGLVWREDLDRYPSAGPVCADCGIVVPLPLLTTEALAAARRVVRMSRYAAV
;
A
#
# COMPACT_ATOMS: atom_id res chain seq x y z
N MET A 1 -1.46 -21.70 -10.21
CA MET A 1 -1.16 -20.28 -10.55
C MET A 1 0.29 -19.96 -10.16
N ALA A 2 1.07 -19.30 -11.02
CA ALA A 2 2.50 -19.02 -10.75
C ALA A 2 2.69 -18.07 -9.56
N GLY A 3 3.78 -18.26 -8.80
CA GLY A 3 4.18 -17.36 -7.71
C GLY A 3 4.92 -16.11 -8.22
N PHE A 4 5.04 -15.09 -7.37
CA PHE A 4 5.68 -13.80 -7.71
C PHE A 4 7.08 -14.00 -8.34
N ARG A 5 7.95 -14.80 -7.72
CA ARG A 5 9.31 -15.05 -8.23
C ARG A 5 9.34 -15.71 -9.62
N ALA A 6 8.34 -16.54 -9.94
CA ALA A 6 8.24 -17.13 -11.26
C ALA A 6 7.84 -16.08 -12.30
N LEU A 7 6.85 -15.25 -11.99
CA LEU A 7 6.40 -14.15 -12.84
C LEU A 7 7.52 -13.13 -13.08
N ALA A 8 8.25 -12.75 -12.03
CA ALA A 8 9.40 -11.84 -12.12
C ALA A 8 10.51 -12.37 -13.05
N ARG A 9 10.77 -13.69 -13.04
CA ARG A 9 11.68 -14.32 -14.02
C ARG A 9 11.18 -14.18 -15.45
N GLU A 10 9.87 -14.30 -15.67
CA GLU A 10 9.29 -14.09 -17.01
C GLU A 10 9.35 -12.64 -17.48
N VAL A 11 9.27 -11.67 -16.56
CA VAL A 11 9.49 -10.25 -16.88
C VAL A 11 10.94 -9.99 -17.29
N ARG A 12 11.90 -10.67 -16.68
CA ARG A 12 13.33 -10.55 -17.00
C ARG A 12 13.75 -11.25 -18.28
N ASN A 13 13.01 -12.27 -18.72
CA ASN A 13 13.40 -13.11 -19.84
C ASN A 13 13.43 -12.33 -21.18
N PRO A 14 14.60 -12.08 -21.78
CA PRO A 14 14.71 -11.29 -23.01
C PRO A 14 14.16 -12.02 -24.23
N ARG A 15 14.00 -13.35 -24.17
CA ARG A 15 13.45 -14.15 -25.27
C ARG A 15 11.93 -14.03 -25.39
N ARG A 16 11.26 -13.38 -24.44
CA ARG A 16 9.80 -13.20 -24.46
C ARG A 16 9.42 -11.89 -25.13
N HIS A 17 8.33 -11.94 -25.89
CA HIS A 17 7.72 -10.76 -26.46
C HIS A 17 7.36 -9.74 -25.38
N ILE A 18 7.55 -8.45 -25.66
CA ILE A 18 7.40 -7.36 -24.69
C ILE A 18 6.03 -7.33 -24.01
N THR A 19 4.97 -7.59 -24.78
CA THR A 19 3.59 -7.67 -24.26
C THR A 19 3.41 -8.81 -23.25
N ALA A 20 4.08 -9.95 -23.46
CA ALA A 20 4.03 -11.06 -22.50
C ALA A 20 4.78 -10.70 -21.21
N ARG A 21 5.91 -10.00 -21.31
CA ARG A 21 6.67 -9.50 -20.15
C ARG A 21 5.84 -8.50 -19.34
N ARG A 22 5.18 -7.53 -20.00
CA ARG A 22 4.24 -6.60 -19.37
C ARG A 22 3.08 -7.33 -18.68
N THR A 23 2.50 -8.34 -19.32
CA THR A 23 1.44 -9.16 -18.70
C THR A 23 1.95 -9.90 -17.47
N SER A 24 3.16 -10.46 -17.51
CA SER A 24 3.77 -11.08 -16.32
C SER A 24 3.98 -10.07 -15.19
N LEU A 25 4.39 -8.83 -15.49
CA LEU A 25 4.52 -7.76 -14.48
C LEU A 25 3.18 -7.40 -13.87
N ARG A 26 2.12 -7.28 -14.68
CA ARG A 26 0.75 -7.06 -14.16
C ARG A 26 0.29 -8.21 -13.27
N LYS A 27 0.62 -9.46 -13.62
CA LYS A 27 0.35 -10.62 -12.76
C LYS A 27 1.17 -10.60 -11.46
N CYS A 28 2.33 -9.95 -11.41
CA CYS A 28 3.03 -9.72 -10.14
C CYS A 28 2.19 -8.87 -9.19
N LEU A 29 1.41 -7.90 -9.71
CA LEU A 29 0.53 -7.05 -8.90
C LEU A 29 -0.66 -7.81 -8.30
N GLU A 30 -1.08 -8.92 -8.91
CA GLU A 30 -2.06 -9.83 -8.30
C GLU A 30 -1.51 -10.50 -7.02
N ARG A 31 -0.18 -10.42 -6.79
CA ARG A 31 0.50 -11.03 -5.64
C ARG A 31 1.06 -10.02 -4.64
N PHE A 32 1.32 -8.80 -5.09
CA PHE A 32 1.84 -7.74 -4.25
C PHE A 32 1.51 -6.39 -4.88
N ALA A 33 0.57 -5.68 -4.26
CA ALA A 33 0.09 -4.38 -4.72
C ALA A 33 -0.20 -3.50 -3.50
N PRO A 34 0.83 -2.85 -2.92
CA PRO A 34 0.71 -2.13 -1.65
C PRO A 34 -0.33 -1.01 -1.69
N TYR A 35 -0.50 -0.32 -2.81
CA TYR A 35 -1.51 0.74 -2.98
C TYR A 35 -2.85 0.24 -3.52
N GLY A 36 -2.97 -1.07 -3.73
CA GLY A 36 -3.99 -1.68 -4.57
C GLY A 36 -3.59 -1.72 -6.03
N HIS A 37 -4.24 -2.61 -6.79
CA HIS A 37 -3.76 -3.00 -8.12
C HIS A 37 -3.64 -1.82 -9.08
N ARG A 38 -4.66 -0.95 -9.15
CA ARG A 38 -4.69 0.19 -10.09
C ARG A 38 -3.67 1.26 -9.71
N ALA A 39 -3.65 1.66 -8.43
CA ALA A 39 -2.72 2.68 -7.95
C ALA A 39 -1.26 2.21 -8.00
N THR A 40 -0.99 0.94 -7.66
CA THR A 40 0.37 0.39 -7.75
C THR A 40 0.84 0.35 -9.22
N TRP A 41 -0.02 -0.05 -10.15
CA TRP A 41 0.32 0.00 -11.58
C TRP A 41 0.60 1.43 -12.06
N HIS A 42 -0.27 2.38 -11.72
CA HIS A 42 -0.09 3.78 -12.07
C HIS A 42 1.21 4.37 -11.50
N HIS A 43 1.51 4.05 -10.24
CA HIS A 43 2.75 4.45 -9.57
C HIS A 43 3.99 3.93 -10.29
N LEU A 44 4.04 2.62 -10.56
CA LEU A 44 5.16 2.00 -11.27
C LEU A 44 5.34 2.59 -12.68
N CYS A 45 4.24 2.82 -13.40
CA CYS A 45 4.26 3.49 -14.70
C CYS A 45 4.87 4.88 -14.60
N THR A 46 4.38 5.71 -13.68
CA THR A 46 4.87 7.07 -13.45
C THR A 46 6.35 7.09 -13.10
N ARG A 47 6.79 6.22 -12.18
CA ARG A 47 8.19 6.14 -11.71
C ARG A 47 9.18 5.66 -12.76
N SER A 48 8.76 4.73 -13.62
CA SER A 48 9.58 4.16 -14.69
C SER A 48 9.43 4.90 -16.03
N GLY A 49 8.60 5.94 -16.09
CA GLY A 49 8.32 6.68 -17.32
C GLY A 49 7.52 5.88 -18.36
N MET A 50 6.71 4.91 -17.96
CA MET A 50 5.77 4.22 -18.85
C MET A 50 4.40 4.89 -18.80
N THR A 51 3.64 4.87 -19.89
CA THR A 51 2.21 5.19 -19.83
C THR A 51 1.42 3.92 -19.47
N PRO A 52 0.38 3.98 -18.62
CA PRO A 52 -0.39 2.79 -18.22
C PRO A 52 -1.02 2.01 -19.39
N GLU A 53 -1.38 2.73 -20.45
CA GLU A 53 -2.01 2.23 -21.68
C GLU A 53 -0.99 1.63 -22.66
N ASP A 54 0.30 1.93 -22.51
CA ASP A 54 1.36 1.43 -23.39
C ASP A 54 1.38 -0.10 -23.38
N ARG A 55 1.23 -0.69 -24.57
CA ARG A 55 1.24 -2.13 -24.79
C ARG A 55 2.63 -2.67 -25.14
N ARG A 56 3.58 -1.79 -25.48
CA ARG A 56 4.96 -2.11 -25.88
C ARG A 56 5.97 -1.14 -25.23
N PRO A 57 6.01 -1.08 -23.88
CA PRO A 57 6.97 -0.24 -23.19
C PRO A 57 8.40 -0.69 -23.46
N ASP A 58 9.35 0.23 -23.30
CA ASP A 58 10.78 -0.08 -23.29
C ASP A 58 11.07 -1.21 -22.28
N PRO A 59 11.73 -2.31 -22.71
CA PRO A 59 12.20 -3.38 -21.83
C PRO A 59 12.88 -2.91 -20.55
N LEU A 60 13.70 -1.86 -20.60
CA LEU A 60 14.42 -1.35 -19.45
C LEU A 60 13.46 -0.73 -18.42
N ARG A 61 12.45 0.02 -18.86
CA ARG A 61 11.44 0.61 -17.98
C ARG A 61 10.62 -0.45 -17.23
N LEU A 62 10.30 -1.57 -17.91
CA LEU A 62 9.66 -2.72 -17.23
C LEU A 62 10.55 -3.33 -16.16
N LEU A 63 11.86 -3.42 -16.40
CA LEU A 63 12.80 -3.96 -15.41
C LEU A 63 12.93 -3.02 -14.21
N THR A 64 13.03 -1.71 -14.44
CA THR A 64 13.04 -0.71 -13.36
C THR A 64 11.77 -0.78 -12.50
N ALA A 65 10.59 -0.90 -13.13
CA ALA A 65 9.34 -1.08 -12.40
C ALA A 65 9.30 -2.39 -11.60
N LEU A 66 9.83 -3.49 -12.16
CA LEU A 66 9.93 -4.76 -11.46
C LEU A 66 10.87 -4.69 -10.25
N GLU A 67 12.04 -4.06 -10.41
CA GLU A 67 13.04 -3.90 -9.36
C GLU A 67 12.50 -3.13 -8.17
N GLU A 68 11.79 -2.02 -8.43
CA GLU A 68 11.13 -1.25 -7.37
C GLU A 68 10.07 -2.08 -6.63
N LEU A 69 9.25 -2.83 -7.37
CA LEU A 69 8.23 -3.70 -6.78
C LEU A 69 8.87 -4.82 -5.92
N GLU A 70 9.98 -5.40 -6.39
CA GLU A 70 10.72 -6.44 -5.67
C GLU A 70 11.42 -5.93 -4.42
N GLU A 71 12.00 -4.74 -4.46
CA GLU A 71 12.58 -4.11 -3.28
C GLU A 71 11.51 -3.92 -2.20
N ALA A 72 10.39 -3.31 -2.56
CA ALA A 72 9.26 -3.09 -1.67
C ALA A 72 8.70 -4.40 -1.11
N ARG A 73 8.57 -5.43 -1.96
CA ARG A 73 8.11 -6.76 -1.55
C ARG A 73 9.08 -7.44 -0.58
N THR A 74 10.38 -7.31 -0.82
CA THR A 74 11.41 -7.89 0.04
C THR A 74 11.36 -7.28 1.44
N LEU A 75 11.22 -5.95 1.51
CA LEU A 75 11.03 -5.24 2.77
C LEU A 75 9.77 -5.71 3.52
N TRP A 76 8.63 -5.79 2.83
CA TRP A 76 7.38 -6.23 3.46
C TRP A 76 7.45 -7.66 3.98
N LEU A 77 8.04 -8.58 3.21
CA LEU A 77 8.22 -9.98 3.63
C LEU A 77 9.14 -10.12 4.85
N ALA A 78 10.17 -9.27 4.96
CA ALA A 78 11.03 -9.25 6.13
C ALA A 78 10.23 -8.83 7.37
N TYR A 79 9.46 -7.74 7.26
CA TYR A 79 8.55 -7.30 8.32
C TYR A 79 7.53 -8.37 8.71
N GLU A 80 6.92 -9.07 7.74
CA GLU A 80 5.99 -10.19 8.02
C GLU A 80 6.67 -11.34 8.79
N ALA A 81 7.93 -11.64 8.47
CA ALA A 81 8.71 -12.66 9.17
C ALA A 81 9.00 -12.27 10.62
N ASP A 82 9.36 -11.00 10.86
CA ASP A 82 9.62 -10.45 12.19
C ASP A 82 8.34 -10.43 13.03
N PHE A 83 7.22 -9.99 12.45
CA PHE A 83 5.90 -10.05 13.06
C PHE A 83 5.54 -11.49 13.47
N ALA A 84 5.73 -12.46 12.57
CA ALA A 84 5.44 -13.86 12.86
C ALA A 84 6.34 -14.39 13.99
N ALA A 85 7.61 -14.00 14.03
CA ALA A 85 8.53 -14.36 15.11
C ALA A 85 8.08 -13.80 16.47
N ARG A 86 7.75 -12.51 16.53
CA ARG A 86 7.21 -11.85 17.73
C ARG A 86 5.92 -12.52 18.21
N ARG A 87 4.95 -12.75 17.31
CA ARG A 87 3.70 -13.43 17.67
C ARG A 87 3.90 -14.86 18.16
N ARG A 88 4.91 -15.59 17.66
CA ARG A 88 5.28 -16.91 18.21
C ARG A 88 5.78 -16.80 19.65
N GLN A 89 6.63 -15.84 19.96
CA GLN A 89 7.13 -15.60 21.32
C GLN A 89 6.01 -15.19 22.28
N GLU A 90 5.16 -14.24 21.90
CA GLU A 90 4.01 -13.81 22.70
C GLU A 90 3.06 -14.97 23.02
N LYS A 91 2.79 -15.86 22.03
CA LYS A 91 1.98 -17.07 22.24
C LYS A 91 2.62 -18.04 23.25
N LEU A 92 3.95 -18.17 23.26
CA LEU A 92 4.66 -18.99 24.24
C LEU A 92 4.58 -18.38 25.65
N LEU A 93 4.60 -17.05 25.74
CA LEU A 93 4.43 -16.30 27.00
C LEU A 93 2.95 -16.21 27.46
N GLY A 94 2.02 -16.89 26.78
CA GLY A 94 0.60 -16.90 27.14
C GLY A 94 -0.22 -15.72 26.64
N ILE A 95 0.38 -14.78 25.90
CA ILE A 95 -0.32 -13.61 25.35
C ILE A 95 -1.06 -14.01 24.06
N ARG A 96 -2.38 -14.19 24.17
CA ARG A 96 -3.21 -14.67 23.05
C ARG A 96 -3.90 -13.56 22.27
N GLN A 97 -4.20 -12.43 22.90
CA GLN A 97 -4.87 -11.30 22.26
C GLN A 97 -3.87 -10.47 21.43
N PRO A 98 -4.09 -10.29 20.11
CA PRO A 98 -3.31 -9.37 19.28
C PRO A 98 -3.60 -7.91 19.66
N SER A 99 -2.63 -7.01 19.45
CA SER A 99 -2.90 -5.57 19.52
C SER A 99 -3.79 -5.10 18.36
N ALA A 100 -4.33 -3.87 18.42
CA ALA A 100 -5.14 -3.30 17.34
C ALA A 100 -4.35 -3.14 16.03
N VAL A 101 -3.04 -2.84 16.12
CA VAL A 101 -2.13 -2.78 14.96
C VAL A 101 -1.92 -4.19 14.39
N ASP A 102 -1.79 -5.19 15.25
CA ASP A 102 -1.68 -6.59 14.82
C ASP A 102 -2.98 -7.06 14.14
N ASP A 103 -4.15 -6.65 14.63
CA ASP A 103 -5.45 -6.97 13.99
C ASP A 103 -5.54 -6.37 12.57
N TRP A 104 -5.11 -5.12 12.40
CA TRP A 104 -5.02 -4.54 11.05
C TRP A 104 -4.02 -5.29 10.16
N HIS A 105 -2.86 -5.67 10.70
CA HIS A 105 -1.87 -6.44 9.93
C HIS A 105 -2.44 -7.79 9.48
N LEU A 106 -3.19 -8.48 10.34
CA LEU A 106 -3.86 -9.73 10.00
C LEU A 106 -4.88 -9.56 8.87
N ARG A 107 -5.56 -8.40 8.79
CA ARG A 107 -6.50 -8.09 7.70
C ARG A 107 -5.82 -7.73 6.37
N THR A 108 -4.55 -7.33 6.40
CA THR A 108 -3.74 -6.97 5.22
C THR A 108 -2.75 -8.07 4.82
N TRP A 109 -2.88 -9.25 5.44
CA TRP A 109 -1.99 -10.40 5.26
C TRP A 109 -1.92 -10.85 3.79
N GLY A 110 -0.71 -11.15 3.33
CA GLY A 110 -0.44 -11.55 1.95
C GLY A 110 -0.01 -10.42 1.01
N GLY A 111 0.05 -9.18 1.51
CA GLY A 111 0.71 -8.06 0.82
C GLY A 111 -0.09 -7.44 -0.33
N CYS A 112 -1.39 -7.76 -0.43
CA CYS A 112 -2.32 -7.04 -1.30
C CYS A 112 -2.98 -5.94 -0.48
N ASP A 113 -3.05 -4.73 -1.06
CA ASP A 113 -3.85 -3.64 -0.50
C ASP A 113 -3.40 -3.18 0.90
N ILE A 114 -2.08 -3.19 1.15
CA ILE A 114 -1.48 -2.81 2.45
C ILE A 114 -1.91 -1.39 2.85
N ILE A 115 -1.63 -0.40 2.01
CA ILE A 115 -1.94 1.02 2.24
C ILE A 115 -2.60 1.59 1.00
N PRO A 116 -3.89 1.33 0.84
CA PRO A 116 -4.52 1.60 -0.42
C PRO A 116 -4.71 3.07 -0.71
N CYS A 117 -4.73 3.42 -1.98
CA CYS A 117 -5.03 4.79 -2.41
C CYS A 117 -6.52 4.93 -2.78
N GLU A 118 -7.11 6.09 -2.47
CA GLU A 118 -8.48 6.47 -2.85
C GLU A 118 -8.63 6.51 -4.38
N SER A 119 -7.65 7.08 -5.07
CA SER A 119 -7.61 7.16 -6.53
C SER A 119 -6.35 6.48 -7.09
N PRO A 120 -6.41 5.83 -8.27
CA PRO A 120 -5.21 5.31 -8.94
C PRO A 120 -4.13 6.36 -9.21
N SER A 121 -4.52 7.61 -9.47
CA SER A 121 -3.59 8.69 -9.82
C SER A 121 -3.11 9.50 -8.63
N THR A 122 -3.64 9.23 -7.42
CA THR A 122 -3.28 9.94 -6.20
C THR A 122 -2.66 8.96 -5.22
N HIS A 123 -1.34 8.85 -5.30
CA HIS A 123 -0.54 7.97 -4.47
C HIS A 123 0.68 8.73 -3.92
N PRO A 124 1.31 8.25 -2.85
CA PRO A 124 2.51 8.86 -2.31
C PRO A 124 3.63 9.04 -3.34
N ASP A 125 4.38 10.13 -3.15
CA ASP A 125 5.65 10.36 -3.83
C ASP A 125 6.77 9.50 -3.22
N GLY A 126 7.82 9.26 -4.00
CA GLY A 126 8.97 8.46 -3.59
C GLY A 126 8.85 7.00 -4.02
N ARG A 127 9.82 6.17 -3.63
CA ARG A 127 9.84 4.75 -4.00
C ARG A 127 8.89 3.96 -3.10
N LEU A 128 8.28 2.89 -3.63
CA LEU A 128 7.42 1.99 -2.84
C LEU A 128 8.09 1.52 -1.54
N ALA A 129 9.38 1.16 -1.60
CA ALA A 129 10.12 0.69 -0.44
C ALA A 129 10.22 1.77 0.66
N ASP A 130 10.47 3.03 0.30
CA ASP A 130 10.57 4.12 1.27
C ASP A 130 9.23 4.39 1.95
N VAL A 131 8.15 4.32 1.19
CA VAL A 131 6.80 4.49 1.73
C VAL A 131 6.46 3.37 2.71
N LEU A 132 6.79 2.12 2.38
CA LEU A 132 6.61 1.00 3.30
C LEU A 132 7.51 1.09 4.53
N ARG A 133 8.74 1.60 4.43
CA ARG A 133 9.60 1.87 5.61
C ARG A 133 8.93 2.84 6.57
N ARG A 134 8.38 3.95 6.05
CA ARG A 134 7.67 4.94 6.88
C ARG A 134 6.43 4.36 7.54
N LEU A 135 5.66 3.55 6.80
CA LEU A 135 4.51 2.85 7.35
C LEU A 135 4.92 1.89 8.48
N ILE A 136 5.97 1.09 8.28
CA ILE A 136 6.50 0.16 9.29
C ILE A 136 6.93 0.91 10.54
N ALA A 137 7.71 1.98 10.38
CA ALA A 137 8.12 2.81 11.50
C ALA A 137 6.92 3.40 12.26
N ALA A 138 5.86 3.80 11.56
CA ALA A 138 4.63 4.29 12.20
C ALA A 138 3.89 3.18 12.97
N MET A 139 3.85 1.96 12.45
CA MET A 139 3.28 0.80 13.18
C MET A 139 4.04 0.51 14.47
N GLU A 140 5.37 0.68 14.46
CA GLU A 140 6.23 0.44 15.62
C GLU A 140 6.18 1.58 16.65
N SER A 141 6.01 2.83 16.18
CA SER A 141 5.99 4.02 17.04
C SER A 141 4.63 4.26 17.72
N GLY A 142 3.57 3.62 17.22
CA GLY A 142 2.21 3.77 17.74
C GLY A 142 1.40 4.88 17.05
N PRO A 143 0.16 5.12 17.51
CA PRO A 143 -0.78 6.02 16.83
C PRO A 143 -0.31 7.48 16.79
N GLY A 144 -0.43 8.12 15.63
CA GLY A 144 -0.05 9.52 15.41
C GLY A 144 -1.21 10.46 15.09
N ALA A 145 -0.93 11.76 15.02
CA ALA A 145 -1.93 12.78 14.65
C ALA A 145 -1.95 13.12 13.15
N ALA A 146 -1.02 12.58 12.37
CA ALA A 146 -0.79 12.92 10.97
C ALA A 146 -0.68 11.66 10.09
N CYS A 147 -0.63 11.85 8.77
CA CYS A 147 -0.42 10.75 7.84
C CYS A 147 0.91 10.01 8.11
N PRO A 148 0.93 8.67 8.25
CA PRO A 148 2.16 7.92 8.53
C PRO A 148 3.17 7.91 7.37
N VAL A 149 2.77 8.33 6.16
CA VAL A 149 3.62 8.28 4.96
C VAL A 149 4.19 9.64 4.59
N CYS A 150 3.34 10.67 4.50
CA CYS A 150 3.75 12.02 4.09
C CYS A 150 3.85 13.01 5.26
N THR A 151 3.54 12.58 6.48
CA THR A 151 3.57 13.37 7.75
C THR A 151 2.69 14.62 7.77
N ARG A 152 1.86 14.84 6.74
CA ARG A 152 0.90 15.95 6.69
C ARG A 152 -0.32 15.67 7.58
N PRO A 153 -0.89 16.70 8.23
CA PRO A 153 -2.04 16.55 9.11
C PRO A 153 -3.39 16.51 8.37
N GLY A 154 -3.41 16.74 7.05
CA GLY A 154 -4.62 16.83 6.24
C GLY A 154 -5.31 15.48 6.05
N LEU A 155 -6.02 15.01 7.06
CA LEU A 155 -6.82 13.78 7.01
C LEU A 155 -8.30 14.13 6.87
N VAL A 156 -8.97 13.54 5.88
CA VAL A 156 -10.39 13.77 5.59
C VAL A 156 -11.10 12.42 5.60
N TRP A 157 -12.20 12.33 6.34
CA TRP A 157 -13.03 11.12 6.31
C TRP A 157 -13.78 11.01 4.97
N ARG A 158 -13.79 9.83 4.37
CA ARG A 158 -14.58 9.49 3.17
C ARG A 158 -15.56 8.39 3.51
N GLU A 159 -16.74 8.42 2.89
CA GLU A 159 -17.82 7.45 3.12
C GLU A 159 -18.11 6.58 1.88
N ASP A 160 -17.45 6.90 0.77
CA ASP A 160 -17.71 6.44 -0.59
C ASP A 160 -16.43 5.91 -1.26
N LEU A 161 -15.61 5.18 -0.50
CA LEU A 161 -14.43 4.54 -1.07
C LEU A 161 -14.86 3.38 -1.98
N ASP A 162 -14.27 3.30 -3.17
CA ASP A 162 -14.50 2.25 -4.20
C ASP A 162 -14.06 0.83 -3.77
N ARG A 163 -13.74 0.63 -2.49
CA ARG A 163 -13.03 -0.53 -1.95
C ARG A 163 -13.35 -0.74 -0.46
N TYR A 164 -13.00 -1.90 0.09
CA TYR A 164 -13.08 -2.13 1.53
C TYR A 164 -11.84 -1.57 2.28
N PRO A 165 -12.02 -0.95 3.46
CA PRO A 165 -13.30 -0.49 4.01
C PRO A 165 -13.90 0.62 3.15
N SER A 166 -15.23 0.62 2.98
CA SER A 166 -15.95 1.60 2.13
C SER A 166 -15.94 3.02 2.71
N ALA A 167 -15.47 3.17 3.95
CA ALA A 167 -15.29 4.45 4.60
C ALA A 167 -14.00 4.46 5.43
N GLY A 168 -13.32 5.60 5.49
CA GLY A 168 -12.09 5.73 6.25
C GLY A 168 -11.41 7.10 6.10
N PRO A 169 -10.37 7.38 6.90
CA PRO A 169 -9.59 8.60 6.78
C PRO A 169 -8.66 8.51 5.57
N VAL A 170 -8.79 9.44 4.63
CA VAL A 170 -7.90 9.61 3.49
C VAL A 170 -6.98 10.80 3.74
N CYS A 171 -5.69 10.64 3.47
CA CYS A 171 -4.79 11.78 3.41
C CYS A 171 -5.07 12.62 2.16
N ALA A 172 -5.40 13.90 2.35
CA ALA A 172 -5.68 14.85 1.28
C ALA A 172 -4.45 15.14 0.40
N ASP A 173 -3.24 14.91 0.92
CA ASP A 173 -1.99 15.18 0.20
C ASP A 173 -1.52 14.00 -0.65
N CYS A 174 -1.50 12.78 -0.09
CA CYS A 174 -0.94 11.60 -0.78
C CYS A 174 -1.97 10.53 -1.14
N GLY A 175 -3.25 10.74 -0.83
CA GLY A 175 -4.36 9.89 -1.28
C GLY A 175 -4.49 8.53 -0.61
N ILE A 176 -3.63 8.18 0.36
CA ILE A 176 -3.75 6.89 1.05
C ILE A 176 -4.95 6.90 2.01
N VAL A 177 -5.64 5.77 2.09
CA VAL A 177 -6.57 5.46 3.17
C VAL A 177 -5.72 5.01 4.36
N VAL A 178 -5.65 5.84 5.39
CA VAL A 178 -4.80 5.61 6.54
C VAL A 178 -5.42 4.52 7.42
N PRO A 179 -4.65 3.50 7.84
CA PRO A 179 -5.11 2.52 8.82
C PRO A 179 -5.58 3.19 10.12
N LEU A 180 -6.81 2.88 10.56
CA LEU A 180 -7.37 3.46 11.78
C LEU A 180 -6.47 3.28 13.02
N PRO A 181 -5.84 2.10 13.26
CA PRO A 181 -4.98 1.91 14.44
C PRO A 181 -3.71 2.76 14.43
N LEU A 182 -3.35 3.38 13.31
CA LEU A 182 -2.20 4.29 13.22
C LEU A 182 -2.55 5.74 13.55
N LEU A 183 -3.81 6.02 13.87
CA LEU A 183 -4.27 7.36 14.18
C LEU A 183 -4.76 7.46 15.61
N THR A 184 -4.42 8.56 16.25
CA THR A 184 -4.99 8.97 17.54
C THR A 184 -6.51 9.20 17.43
N THR A 185 -7.20 9.05 18.55
CA THR A 185 -8.65 9.30 18.64
C THR A 185 -9.01 10.73 18.23
N GLU A 186 -8.15 11.69 18.57
CA GLU A 186 -8.32 13.11 18.26
C GLU A 186 -8.21 13.36 16.75
N ALA A 187 -7.23 12.73 16.09
CA ALA A 187 -7.07 12.83 14.64
C ALA A 187 -8.24 12.21 13.89
N LEU A 188 -8.74 11.05 14.35
CA LEU A 188 -9.93 10.42 13.78
C LEU A 188 -11.18 11.31 13.96
N ALA A 189 -11.35 11.93 15.13
CA ALA A 189 -12.44 12.86 15.38
C ALA A 189 -12.33 14.13 14.53
N ALA A 190 -11.12 14.66 14.31
CA ALA A 190 -10.88 15.78 13.42
C ALA A 190 -11.23 15.45 11.96
N ALA A 191 -10.77 14.30 11.45
CA ALA A 191 -11.05 13.87 10.07
C ALA A 191 -12.55 13.72 9.79
N ARG A 192 -13.32 13.23 10.79
CA ARG A 192 -14.80 13.10 10.69
C ARG A 192 -15.54 14.43 10.76
N ARG A 193 -14.98 15.45 11.43
CA ARG A 193 -15.63 16.78 11.55
C ARG A 193 -15.70 17.51 10.21
N VAL A 194 -14.68 17.35 9.36
CA VAL A 194 -14.66 17.94 8.00
C VAL A 194 -15.87 17.51 7.19
N VAL A 195 -16.25 16.23 7.23
CA VAL A 195 -17.43 15.69 6.52
C VAL A 195 -18.74 16.29 7.03
N ARG A 196 -18.87 16.44 8.35
CA ARG A 196 -20.08 17.02 8.95
C ARG A 196 -20.26 18.47 8.52
N MET A 197 -19.20 19.28 8.52
CA MET A 197 -19.29 20.68 8.11
C MET A 197 -19.67 20.83 6.64
N SER A 198 -19.11 20.01 5.73
CA SER A 198 -19.49 20.03 4.31
C SER A 198 -20.95 19.62 4.07
N ARG A 199 -21.50 18.71 4.88
CA ARG A 199 -22.91 18.30 4.79
C ARG A 199 -23.89 19.41 5.23
N TYR A 200 -23.54 20.18 6.26
CA TYR A 200 -24.40 21.27 6.74
C TYR A 200 -24.28 22.56 5.93
N ALA A 201 -23.16 22.78 5.23
CA ALA A 201 -22.99 23.93 4.34
C ALA A 201 -23.68 23.80 2.97
N ALA A 202 -24.18 22.60 2.63
CA ALA A 202 -24.86 22.29 1.37
C ALA A 202 -26.40 22.27 1.50
N VAL A 203 -26.94 22.75 2.63
CA VAL A 203 -28.38 22.91 2.92
C VAL A 203 -28.69 24.40 3.06
#